data_AF-A0A645A7B4-F1
#
_entry.id   AF-A0A645A7B4-F1
#
_cell.length_a   1.000
_cell.length_b   1.000
_cell.length_c   1.000
_cell.angle_alpha   90.00
_cell.angle_beta   90.00
_cell.angle_gamma   90.00
#
_symmetry.space_group_name_H-M   'P 1'
#
loop_
_entity.id
_entity.type
_entity.pdbx_description
1 polymer ?
#
loop_
_entity_poly.entity_id
_entity_poly.type
_entity_poly.pdbx_seq_one_letter_code
_entity_poly.pdbx_strand_id
1 'polypeptide(L)'
;MLFFVSFFKSNNAFATASTIIGTVIGFLTGIYLPIGQLPNAVQWVIRVFPPSHSAVLIRQVVMAEPLAASFAGVPAEYMESFKEMMGVTFKFGDTTITPLMSIAILVVSGLIFLGLSILNLSRKKK
;
A
#
# COMPACT_ATOMS: atom_id res chain seq x y z
N MET A 1 9.26 -3.52 -7.57
CA MET A 1 9.35 -3.88 -9.00
C MET A 1 10.72 -4.46 -9.35
N LEU A 2 11.83 -3.73 -9.12
CA LEU A 2 13.18 -4.11 -9.57
C LEU A 2 13.60 -5.55 -9.20
N PHE A 3 13.35 -5.99 -7.96
CA PHE A 3 13.64 -7.35 -7.54
C PHE A 3 12.96 -8.41 -8.41
N PHE A 4 11.66 -8.29 -8.69
CA PHE A 4 10.94 -9.24 -9.56
C PHE A 4 11.49 -9.20 -10.99
N VAL A 5 11.73 -8.00 -11.51
CA VAL A 5 12.28 -7.80 -12.86
C VAL A 5 13.66 -8.46 -12.99
N SER A 6 14.46 -8.46 -11.92
CA SER A 6 15.79 -9.08 -11.93
C SER A 6 15.78 -10.58 -12.25
N PHE A 7 14.66 -11.28 -12.14
CA PHE A 7 14.52 -12.69 -12.52
C PHE A 7 14.24 -12.89 -14.02
N PHE A 8 13.63 -11.91 -14.69
CA PHE A 8 13.24 -12.03 -16.08
C PHE A 8 14.46 -12.07 -17.01
N LYS A 9 14.34 -12.84 -18.10
CA LYS A 9 15.39 -13.04 -19.11
C LYS A 9 15.00 -12.53 -20.50
N SER A 10 13.76 -12.05 -20.68
CA SER A 10 13.27 -11.53 -21.96
C SER A 10 12.34 -10.33 -21.75
N ASN A 11 12.25 -9.47 -22.77
CA ASN A 11 11.35 -8.32 -22.78
C ASN A 11 9.88 -8.76 -22.71
N ASN A 12 9.52 -9.89 -23.35
CA ASN A 12 8.17 -10.43 -23.28
C ASN A 12 7.76 -10.80 -21.84
N ALA A 13 8.65 -11.47 -21.08
CA ALA A 13 8.36 -11.81 -19.69
C ALA A 13 8.18 -10.56 -18.82
N PHE A 14 9.02 -9.54 -19.03
CA PHE A 14 8.89 -8.25 -18.35
C PHE A 14 7.59 -7.53 -18.69
N ALA A 15 7.21 -7.50 -19.97
CA ALA A 15 5.97 -6.86 -20.43
C ALA A 15 4.74 -7.55 -19.82
N THR A 16 4.64 -8.88 -19.91
CA THR A 16 3.53 -9.64 -19.32
C THR A 16 3.41 -9.40 -17.81
N ALA A 17 4.52 -9.47 -17.08
CA ALA A 17 4.51 -9.23 -15.64
C ALA A 17 4.09 -7.80 -15.29
N SER A 18 4.56 -6.81 -16.06
CA SER A 18 4.18 -5.40 -15.85
C SER A 18 2.71 -5.16 -16.08
N THR A 19 2.12 -5.78 -17.11
CA THR A 19 0.68 -5.71 -17.36
C THR A 19 -0.12 -6.32 -16.21
N ILE A 20 0.24 -7.52 -15.75
CA ILE A 20 -0.46 -8.18 -14.63
C ILE A 20 -0.37 -7.33 -13.36
N ILE A 21 0.83 -6.83 -13.03
CA ILE A 21 1.01 -5.99 -11.84
C ILE A 21 0.20 -4.70 -11.99
N GLY A 22 0.25 -4.06 -13.16
CA GLY A 22 -0.48 -2.82 -13.44
C GLY A 22 -2.00 -2.96 -13.33
N THR A 23 -2.56 -4.11 -13.70
CA THR A 23 -4.02 -4.34 -13.58
C THR A 23 -4.45 -4.61 -12.13
N VAL A 24 -3.64 -5.33 -11.35
CA VAL A 24 -4.01 -5.69 -9.98
C VAL A 24 -3.62 -4.64 -8.93
N ILE A 25 -2.69 -3.73 -9.22
CA ILE A 25 -2.13 -2.81 -8.21
C ILE A 25 -3.19 -1.91 -7.57
N GLY A 26 -4.20 -1.47 -8.34
CA GLY A 26 -5.29 -0.64 -7.81
C GLY A 26 -6.17 -1.37 -6.80
N PHE A 27 -6.34 -2.69 -6.97
CA PHE A 27 -7.03 -3.53 -5.97
C PHE A 27 -6.14 -3.77 -4.75
N LEU A 28 -4.86 -4.10 -4.97
CA LEU A 28 -3.91 -4.37 -3.89
C LEU A 28 -3.61 -3.16 -2.99
N THR A 29 -3.91 -1.95 -3.47
CA THR A 29 -3.73 -0.68 -2.71
C THR A 29 -5.06 -0.06 -2.26
N GLY A 30 -6.19 -0.74 -2.49
CA GLY A 30 -7.52 -0.26 -2.09
C GLY A 30 -7.93 1.04 -2.77
N ILE A 31 -7.54 1.25 -4.03
CA ILE A 31 -7.87 2.46 -4.79
C ILE A 31 -9.27 2.36 -5.41
N TYR A 32 -9.67 1.17 -5.88
CA TYR A 32 -10.95 1.01 -6.59
C TYR A 32 -12.17 0.89 -5.68
N LEU A 33 -12.00 0.40 -4.45
CA LEU A 33 -13.09 0.13 -3.53
C LEU A 33 -12.69 0.54 -2.10
N PRO A 34 -13.65 1.03 -1.27
CA PRO A 34 -13.41 1.25 0.15
C PRO A 34 -12.93 -0.05 0.80
N ILE A 35 -11.82 0.02 1.52
CA ILE A 35 -11.17 -1.17 2.10
C ILE A 35 -12.11 -1.87 3.08
N GLY A 36 -12.88 -1.13 3.88
CA GLY A 36 -13.84 -1.69 4.84
C GLY A 36 -14.97 -2.53 4.23
N GLN A 37 -15.23 -2.40 2.92
CA GLN A 37 -16.25 -3.19 2.21
C GLN A 37 -15.72 -4.53 1.68
N LEU A 38 -14.40 -4.74 1.73
CA LEU A 38 -13.78 -5.95 1.21
C LEU A 38 -13.78 -7.07 2.26
N PRO A 39 -13.75 -8.35 1.86
CA PRO A 39 -13.57 -9.45 2.80
C PRO A 39 -12.30 -9.27 3.65
N ASN A 40 -12.35 -9.68 4.92
CA ASN A 40 -11.26 -9.51 5.88
C ASN A 40 -9.89 -9.94 5.33
N ALA A 41 -9.81 -11.06 4.62
CA ALA A 41 -8.57 -11.54 4.03
C ALA A 41 -7.96 -10.55 3.01
N VAL A 42 -8.80 -9.91 2.19
CA VAL A 42 -8.36 -8.92 1.20
C VAL A 42 -7.90 -7.64 1.89
N GLN A 43 -8.62 -7.20 2.93
CA GLN A 43 -8.19 -6.06 3.74
C GLN A 43 -6.80 -6.29 4.34
N TRP A 44 -6.55 -7.49 4.86
CA TRP A 44 -5.25 -7.87 5.39
C TRP A 44 -4.14 -7.81 4.34
N VAL A 45 -4.38 -8.35 3.14
CA VAL A 45 -3.42 -8.25 2.03
C VAL A 45 -3.10 -6.79 1.71
N ILE A 46 -4.12 -5.93 1.61
CA ILE A 46 -3.93 -4.51 1.33
C ILE A 46 -3.11 -3.84 2.43
N ARG A 47 -3.45 -4.09 3.71
CA ARG A 47 -2.79 -3.46 4.86
C ARG A 47 -1.32 -3.87 5.00
N VAL A 48 -0.95 -5.08 4.58
CA VAL A 48 0.45 -5.57 4.64
C VAL A 48 1.26 -5.18 3.40
N PHE A 49 0.60 -4.94 2.27
CA PHE A 49 1.28 -4.65 1.02
C PHE A 49 1.97 -3.27 1.08
N PRO A 50 3.32 -3.19 0.98
CA PRO A 50 4.04 -1.94 1.27
C PRO A 50 3.59 -0.73 0.45
N PRO A 51 3.35 -0.84 -0.88
CA PRO A 51 2.84 0.29 -1.66
C PRO A 51 1.49 0.84 -1.17
N SER A 52 0.68 0.07 -0.44
CA SER A 52 -0.57 0.59 0.14
C SER A 52 -0.32 1.68 1.18
N HIS A 53 0.83 1.65 1.85
CA HIS A 53 1.19 2.68 2.84
C HIS A 53 1.46 4.04 2.20
N SER A 54 1.90 4.10 0.94
CA SER A 54 2.01 5.39 0.23
C SER A 54 0.62 5.95 -0.07
N ALA A 55 -0.34 5.09 -0.46
CA ALA A 55 -1.73 5.49 -0.69
C ALA A 55 -2.38 6.04 0.60
N VAL A 56 -2.16 5.39 1.75
CA VAL A 56 -2.63 5.88 3.07
C VAL A 56 -2.10 7.27 3.38
N LEU A 57 -0.78 7.47 3.25
CA LEU A 57 -0.15 8.77 3.53
C LEU A 57 -0.72 9.87 2.63
N ILE A 58 -0.90 9.58 1.34
CA ILE A 58 -1.51 10.53 0.40
C ILE A 58 -2.96 10.84 0.81
N ARG A 59 -3.77 9.82 1.15
CA ARG A 59 -5.15 10.04 1.61
C ARG A 59 -5.19 10.91 2.86
N GLN A 60 -4.30 10.69 3.82
CA GLN A 60 -4.24 11.50 5.05
C GLN A 60 -3.97 12.98 4.77
N VAL A 61 -3.08 13.27 3.82
CA VAL A 61 -2.78 14.66 3.42
C VAL A 61 -3.93 15.27 2.62
N VAL A 62 -4.38 14.59 1.56
CA VAL A 62 -5.40 15.10 0.64
C VAL A 62 -6.77 15.26 1.32
N MET A 63 -7.11 14.36 2.25
CA MET A 63 -8.41 14.36 2.92
C MET A 63 -8.41 15.15 4.23
N ALA A 64 -7.29 15.73 4.67
CA ALA A 64 -7.21 16.44 5.95
C ALA A 64 -8.26 17.55 6.08
N GLU A 65 -8.31 18.48 5.12
CA GLU A 65 -9.27 19.61 5.16
C GLU A 65 -10.71 19.18 4.88
N PRO A 66 -11.02 18.35 3.85
CA PRO A 66 -12.38 17.89 3.61
C PRO A 66 -12.96 17.13 4.80
N LEU A 67 -12.17 16.28 5.47
CA LEU A 67 -12.64 15.56 6.66
C LEU A 67 -12.96 16.52 7.81
N ALA A 68 -12.10 17.50 8.06
CA ALA A 68 -12.33 18.49 9.11
C ALA A 68 -13.62 19.30 8.88
N ALA A 69 -13.88 19.69 7.63
CA ALA A 69 -15.08 20.43 7.26
C ALA A 69 -16.34 19.54 7.29
N SER A 70 -16.29 18.34 6.70
CA SER A 70 -17.46 17.46 6.56
C SER A 70 -17.91 16.81 7.88
N PHE A 71 -17.00 16.64 8.84
CA PHE A 71 -17.30 16.06 10.15
C PHE A 71 -17.35 17.11 11.28
N ALA A 72 -17.40 18.41 10.94
CA ALA A 72 -17.52 19.47 11.94
C ALA A 72 -18.82 19.31 12.74
N GLY A 73 -18.70 19.21 14.07
CA GLY A 73 -19.84 18.98 14.98
C GLY A 73 -20.38 17.55 14.98
N VAL A 74 -19.76 16.61 14.24
CA VAL A 74 -20.10 15.19 14.24
C VAL A 74 -19.27 14.46 15.30
N PRO A 75 -19.83 13.49 16.05
CA PRO A 75 -19.05 12.68 16.99
C PRO A 75 -17.84 12.01 16.32
N ALA A 76 -16.70 12.02 17.02
CA ALA A 76 -15.42 11.54 16.48
C ALA A 76 -15.46 10.08 16.00
N GLU A 77 -16.31 9.24 16.61
CA GLU A 77 -16.49 7.83 16.24
C GLU A 77 -16.87 7.66 14.76
N TYR A 78 -17.75 8.51 14.22
CA TYR A 78 -18.14 8.43 12.82
C TYR A 78 -16.99 8.78 11.89
N MET A 79 -16.20 9.80 12.22
CA MET A 79 -15.02 10.15 11.45
C MET A 79 -13.97 9.03 11.46
N GLU A 80 -13.74 8.41 12.62
CA GLU A 80 -12.80 7.29 12.72
C GLU A 80 -13.28 6.05 11.95
N SER A 81 -14.57 5.72 12.03
CA SER A 81 -15.16 4.64 11.22
C SER A 81 -15.04 4.91 9.71
N PHE A 82 -15.20 6.17 9.30
CA PHE A 82 -15.07 6.57 7.90
C PHE A 82 -13.62 6.46 7.42
N LYS A 83 -12.67 6.94 8.23
CA LYS A 83 -11.23 6.84 7.93
C LYS A 83 -10.78 5.39 7.78
N GLU A 84 -11.27 4.50 8.65
CA GLU A 84 -10.99 3.07 8.56
C GLU A 84 -11.64 2.43 7.32
N MET A 85 -12.93 2.71 7.07
CA MET A 85 -13.66 2.23 5.90
C MET A 85 -12.96 2.61 4.59
N MET A 86 -12.55 3.87 4.47
CA MET A 86 -11.94 4.42 3.25
C MET A 86 -10.44 4.13 3.13
N GLY A 87 -9.82 3.53 4.15
CA GLY A 87 -8.38 3.27 4.13
C GLY A 87 -7.52 4.53 4.27
N VAL A 88 -8.05 5.58 4.93
CA VAL A 88 -7.29 6.77 5.36
C VAL A 88 -6.42 6.43 6.57
N THR A 89 -6.84 5.46 7.36
CA THR A 89 -6.07 4.87 8.46
C THR A 89 -6.09 3.36 8.34
N PHE A 90 -4.95 2.71 8.55
CA PHE A 90 -4.88 1.26 8.70
C PHE A 90 -4.91 0.89 10.16
N LYS A 91 -5.60 -0.20 10.47
CA LYS A 91 -5.60 -0.82 11.79
C LYS A 91 -5.19 -2.29 11.71
N PHE A 92 -4.47 -2.76 12.71
CA PHE A 92 -4.21 -4.18 12.91
C PHE A 92 -4.70 -4.55 14.31
N GLY A 93 -5.86 -5.22 14.38
CA GLY A 93 -6.61 -5.31 15.63
C GLY A 93 -6.90 -3.90 16.16
N ASP A 94 -6.48 -3.63 17.39
CA ASP A 94 -6.68 -2.34 18.05
C ASP A 94 -5.58 -1.30 17.73
N THR A 95 -4.52 -1.70 17.03
CA THR A 95 -3.39 -0.80 16.75
C THR A 95 -3.60 -0.02 15.45
N THR A 96 -3.75 1.29 15.55
CA THR A 96 -3.75 2.19 14.39
C THR A 96 -2.33 2.45 13.90
N ILE A 97 -2.09 2.23 12.61
CA ILE A 97 -0.82 2.52 11.96
C ILE A 97 -0.64 4.03 11.82
N THR A 98 0.45 4.54 12.40
CA THR A 98 0.81 5.95 12.32
C THR A 98 1.48 6.29 10.98
N PRO A 99 1.51 7.58 10.57
CA PRO A 99 2.26 7.99 9.39
C PRO A 99 3.73 7.57 9.42
N LEU A 100 4.37 7.66 10.59
CA LEU A 100 5.77 7.27 10.77
C LEU A 100 5.98 5.77 10.57
N MET A 101 5.05 4.93 11.06
CA MET A 101 5.09 3.49 10.81
C MET A 101 4.94 3.18 9.32
N SER A 102 4.02 3.85 8.61
CA SER A 102 3.88 3.72 7.16
C SER A 102 5.15 4.10 6.41
N ILE A 103 5.81 5.21 6.78
CA ILE A 103 7.09 5.62 6.21
C ILE A 103 8.17 4.57 6.50
N ALA A 104 8.25 4.07 7.73
CA ALA A 104 9.22 3.04 8.11
C ALA A 104 9.00 1.74 7.29
N ILE A 105 7.76 1.30 7.10
CA ILE A 105 7.43 0.13 6.27
C ILE A 105 7.89 0.33 4.82
N LEU A 106 7.65 1.51 4.24
CA LEU A 106 8.10 1.85 2.89
C LEU A 106 9.63 1.84 2.77
N VAL A 107 10.34 2.46 3.72
CA VAL A 107 11.80 2.51 3.73
C VAL A 107 12.40 1.12 3.92
N VAL A 108 11.95 0.37 4.93
CA VAL A 108 12.46 -0.97 5.25
C VAL A 108 12.21 -1.93 4.08
N SER A 109 10.99 -1.96 3.54
CA SER A 109 10.68 -2.81 2.38
C SER A 109 11.49 -2.39 1.14
N GLY A 110 11.65 -1.09 0.90
CA GLY A 110 12.48 -0.55 -0.18
C GLY A 110 13.93 -1.04 -0.08
N LEU A 111 14.54 -0.93 1.10
CA LEU A 111 15.91 -1.41 1.36
C LEU A 111 16.03 -2.93 1.19
N ILE A 112 15.07 -3.71 1.71
CA ILE A 112 15.05 -5.17 1.55
C ILE A 112 15.01 -5.55 0.07
N PHE A 113 14.04 -5.02 -0.69
CA PHE A 113 13.89 -5.37 -2.11
C PHE A 113 15.04 -4.85 -2.97
N LEU A 114 15.63 -3.70 -2.62
CA LEU A 114 16.83 -3.20 -3.28
C LEU A 114 18.02 -4.14 -3.04
N GLY A 115 18.28 -4.52 -1.78
CA GLY A 115 19.34 -5.46 -1.41
C GLY A 115 19.18 -6.81 -2.10
N LEU A 116 17.96 -7.38 -2.06
CA LEU A 116 17.64 -8.63 -2.75
C LEU A 116 17.87 -8.53 -4.27
N SER A 117 17.52 -7.39 -4.88
CA SER A 117 17.77 -7.16 -6.31
C SER A 117 19.27 -7.10 -6.64
N ILE A 118 20.06 -6.41 -5.82
CA ILE A 118 21.52 -6.32 -5.99
C ILE A 118 22.14 -7.72 -5.90
N LEU A 119 21.73 -8.51 -4.90
CA LEU A 119 22.22 -9.89 -4.73
C LEU A 119 21.88 -10.77 -5.94
N ASN A 120 20.65 -10.70 -6.45
CA ASN A 120 20.23 -11.51 -7.59
C ASN A 120 20.97 -11.10 -8.89
N LEU A 121 21.11 -9.80 -9.14
CA LEU A 121 21.83 -9.29 -10.32
C LEU A 121 23.33 -9.59 -10.25
N SER A 122 23.92 -9.54 -9.06
CA SER A 122 25.36 -9.84 -8.86
C SER A 122 25.68 -11.31 -9.10
N ARG A 123 24.76 -12.23 -8.77
CA ARG A 123 24.91 -13.66 -9.06
C ARG A 123 24.88 -14.00 -10.55
N LYS A 124 24.18 -13.20 -11.37
CA LYS A 124 24.10 -13.38 -12.82
C LYS A 124 25.32 -12.88 -13.60
N LYS A 125 26.20 -12.08 -12.97
CA LYS A 125 27.44 -11.56 -13.58
C LYS A 125 28.64 -12.51 -13.43
N LYS A 126 28.49 -13.62 -12.71
CA LYS A 126 29.42 -14.76 -12.72
C LYS A 126 28.85 -15.85 -13.61
#